data_AF-A0A9J7AIU9-F1
#
_entry.id   AF-A0A9J7AIU9-F1
#
_cell.length_a   1.000
_cell.length_b   1.000
_cell.length_c   1.000
_cell.angle_alpha   90.00
_cell.angle_beta   90.00
_cell.angle_gamma   90.00
#
_symmetry.space_group_name_H-M   'P 1'
#
loop_
_entity.id
_entity.type
_entity.pdbx_description
1 polymer ?
#
loop_
_entity_poly.entity_id
_entity_poly.type
_entity_poly.pdbx_seq_one_letter_code
_entity_poly.pdbx_strand_id
1 'polypeptide(L)'
;MFKPLIFASLLLPLAAQADIKILQPGEEANCQLIKEEVCKTTSKDPVKACDEWHQEEAEEQGADAFLMGTMEQSSHRQPSLTGAKTVKTTRITATYYHCGLAKQAVQKVVDEAVQESAAQVETDSIESRLLRLNSLKKKGLITQEEYGQKRQQILDEL
;
A
#
# COMPACT_ATOMS: atom_id res chain seq x y z
N MET A 1 -57.71 -18.08 -2.59
CA MET A 1 -56.70 -17.54 -1.66
C MET A 1 -55.33 -17.96 -2.17
N PHE A 2 -54.63 -17.11 -2.92
CA PHE A 2 -53.27 -17.36 -3.40
C PHE A 2 -52.32 -16.41 -2.67
N LYS A 3 -51.34 -16.98 -1.98
CA LYS A 3 -50.35 -16.28 -1.15
C LYS A 3 -49.11 -16.04 -2.01
N PRO A 4 -48.58 -14.82 -2.14
CA PRO A 4 -47.36 -14.60 -2.92
C PRO A 4 -46.14 -15.03 -2.10
N LEU A 5 -45.30 -15.85 -2.72
CA LEU A 5 -43.94 -16.13 -2.25
C LEU A 5 -43.09 -14.88 -2.54
N ILE A 6 -42.73 -14.16 -1.48
CA ILE A 6 -41.78 -13.06 -1.54
C ILE A 6 -40.39 -13.68 -1.66
N PHE A 7 -39.82 -13.64 -2.86
CA PHE A 7 -38.40 -13.89 -3.09
C PHE A 7 -37.62 -12.70 -2.53
N ALA A 8 -36.99 -12.88 -1.37
CA ALA A 8 -36.04 -11.92 -0.82
C ALA A 8 -34.72 -12.03 -1.62
N SER A 9 -34.50 -11.10 -2.55
CA SER A 9 -33.21 -10.92 -3.22
C SER A 9 -32.18 -10.43 -2.20
N LEU A 10 -31.30 -11.34 -1.76
CA LEU A 10 -30.06 -11.01 -1.08
C LEU A 10 -29.15 -10.24 -2.07
N LEU A 11 -29.15 -8.91 -1.94
CA LEU A 11 -28.11 -8.05 -2.50
C LEU A 11 -26.80 -8.36 -1.78
N LEU A 12 -25.99 -9.26 -2.35
CA LEU A 12 -24.58 -9.34 -1.99
C LEU A 12 -23.92 -8.03 -2.41
N PRO A 13 -23.23 -7.30 -1.49
CA PRO A 13 -22.39 -6.20 -1.90
C PRO A 13 -21.28 -6.75 -2.79
N LEU A 14 -21.18 -6.23 -4.01
CA LEU A 14 -19.99 -6.38 -4.84
C LEU A 14 -18.82 -5.82 -4.02
N ALA A 15 -18.00 -6.69 -3.44
CA ALA A 15 -16.67 -6.29 -3.01
C ALA A 15 -15.96 -5.80 -4.27
N ALA A 16 -15.59 -4.53 -4.29
CA ALA A 16 -14.71 -4.03 -5.32
C ALA A 16 -13.40 -4.79 -5.17
N GLN A 17 -13.03 -5.57 -6.19
CA GLN A 17 -11.71 -6.21 -6.26
C GLN A 17 -10.69 -5.07 -6.34
N ALA A 18 -10.16 -4.68 -5.18
CA ALA A 18 -9.07 -3.72 -5.12
C ALA A 18 -7.81 -4.49 -5.49
N ASP A 19 -7.17 -4.09 -6.59
CA ASP A 19 -5.89 -4.69 -6.99
C ASP A 19 -4.89 -4.59 -5.83
N ILE A 20 -4.43 -5.73 -5.34
CA ILE A 20 -3.44 -5.83 -4.26
C ILE A 20 -2.09 -5.31 -4.79
N LYS A 21 -1.51 -4.31 -4.11
CA LYS A 21 -0.22 -3.73 -4.52
C LYS A 21 0.96 -4.58 -4.04
N ILE A 22 1.82 -5.00 -4.97
CA ILE A 22 3.14 -5.54 -4.61
C ILE A 22 4.08 -4.38 -4.28
N LEU A 23 4.63 -4.38 -3.06
CA LEU A 23 5.56 -3.37 -2.57
C LEU A 23 7.00 -3.71 -2.92
N GLN A 24 7.80 -2.66 -3.09
CA GLN A 24 9.27 -2.75 -3.02
C GLN A 24 9.75 -2.45 -1.59
N PRO A 25 10.93 -2.95 -1.18
CA PRO A 25 11.49 -2.64 0.13
C PRO A 25 11.57 -1.13 0.38
N GLY A 26 11.04 -0.68 1.51
CA GLY A 26 10.93 0.72 1.92
C GLY A 26 9.58 1.37 1.59
N GLU A 27 8.76 0.80 0.70
CA GLU A 27 7.42 1.32 0.43
C GLU A 27 6.42 1.02 1.55
N GLU A 28 6.71 0.05 2.40
CA GLU A 28 5.90 -0.35 3.56
C GLU A 28 5.96 0.64 4.73
N ALA A 29 6.84 1.65 4.68
CA ALA A 29 7.13 2.54 5.80
C ALA A 29 5.91 3.28 6.39
N ASN A 30 4.86 3.47 5.59
CA ASN A 30 3.62 4.13 6.02
C ASN A 30 2.42 3.17 6.04
N CYS A 31 2.66 1.86 6.02
CA CYS A 31 1.60 0.87 6.02
C CYS A 31 1.47 0.19 7.38
N GLN A 32 0.25 -0.23 7.72
CA GLN A 32 0.03 -1.05 8.89
C GLN A 32 0.31 -2.51 8.55
N LEU A 33 1.18 -3.16 9.32
CA LEU A 33 1.40 -4.60 9.24
C LEU A 33 0.12 -5.36 9.61
N ILE A 34 -0.28 -6.32 8.78
CA ILE A 34 -1.37 -7.26 9.06
C ILE A 34 -0.78 -8.59 9.54
N LYS A 35 0.04 -9.23 8.70
CA LYS A 35 0.53 -10.59 8.94
C LYS A 35 1.75 -10.89 8.08
N GLU A 36 2.47 -11.95 8.43
CA GLU A 36 3.46 -12.58 7.57
C GLU A 36 3.00 -14.01 7.22
N GLU A 37 3.15 -14.39 5.96
CA GLU A 37 2.76 -15.70 5.45
C GLU A 37 3.87 -16.33 4.61
N VAL A 38 3.78 -17.66 4.42
CA VAL A 38 4.79 -18.43 3.70
C VAL A 38 4.17 -19.33 2.64
N CYS A 39 4.37 -18.99 1.37
CA CYS A 39 4.09 -19.89 0.27
C CYS A 39 5.11 -21.03 0.23
N LYS A 40 4.66 -22.27 0.02
CA LYS A 40 5.52 -23.45 -0.20
C LYS A 40 5.12 -24.15 -1.50
N THR A 41 6.04 -24.24 -2.46
CA THR A 41 5.76 -24.80 -3.78
C THR A 41 6.86 -25.73 -4.30
N THR A 42 6.49 -26.66 -5.17
CA THR A 42 7.42 -27.48 -5.97
C THR A 42 7.34 -27.14 -7.47
N SER A 43 6.72 -26.00 -7.80
CA SER A 43 6.60 -25.49 -9.17
C SER A 43 7.97 -25.28 -9.82
N LYS A 44 8.00 -25.38 -11.16
CA LYS A 44 9.17 -24.99 -11.96
C LYS A 44 9.40 -23.48 -11.96
N ASP A 45 8.32 -22.72 -11.80
CA ASP A 45 8.33 -21.27 -11.62
C ASP A 45 7.80 -20.95 -10.22
N PRO A 46 8.65 -21.00 -9.19
CA PRO A 46 8.22 -20.84 -7.81
C PRO A 46 7.85 -19.40 -7.46
N VAL A 47 8.45 -18.41 -8.15
CA VAL A 47 8.15 -17.00 -7.90
C VAL A 47 6.74 -16.71 -8.37
N LYS A 48 6.40 -17.04 -9.62
CA LYS A 48 5.05 -16.82 -10.15
C LYS A 48 3.99 -17.55 -9.31
N ALA A 49 4.22 -18.82 -8.99
CA ALA A 49 3.26 -19.61 -8.22
C ALA A 49 3.02 -19.03 -6.82
N CYS A 50 4.05 -18.47 -6.18
CA CYS A 50 3.89 -17.85 -4.87
C CYS A 50 3.37 -16.42 -4.93
N ASP A 51 3.65 -15.68 -5.99
CA ASP A 51 3.08 -14.35 -6.24
C ASP A 51 1.55 -14.43 -6.36
N GLU A 52 1.06 -15.34 -7.21
CA GLU A 52 -0.38 -15.61 -7.37
C GLU A 52 -1.02 -16.05 -6.03
N TRP A 53 -0.37 -16.97 -5.31
CA TRP A 53 -0.85 -17.43 -3.99
C TRP A 53 -0.88 -16.31 -2.93
N HIS A 54 0.17 -15.49 -2.86
CA HIS A 54 0.23 -14.38 -1.92
C HIS A 54 -0.75 -13.27 -2.26
N GLN A 55 -1.07 -13.06 -3.54
CA GLN A 55 -2.11 -12.12 -3.95
C GLN A 55 -3.49 -12.55 -3.44
N GLU A 56 -3.86 -13.82 -3.64
CA GLU A 56 -5.13 -14.39 -3.15
C GLU A 56 -5.19 -14.33 -1.62
N GLU A 57 -4.15 -14.81 -0.94
CA GLU A 57 -4.12 -14.85 0.53
C GLU A 57 -4.10 -13.43 1.13
N ALA A 58 -3.39 -12.46 0.54
CA ALA A 58 -3.40 -11.08 0.99
C ALA A 58 -4.83 -10.49 0.93
N GLU A 59 -5.57 -10.74 -0.15
CA GLU A 59 -6.98 -10.32 -0.28
C GLU A 59 -7.86 -10.98 0.79
N GLU A 60 -7.73 -12.30 1.00
CA GLU A 60 -8.49 -13.03 2.04
C GLU A 60 -8.24 -12.49 3.45
N GLN A 61 -7.00 -12.04 3.72
CA GLN A 61 -6.61 -11.44 4.99
C GLN A 61 -6.94 -9.94 5.10
N GLY A 62 -7.60 -9.36 4.09
CA GLY A 62 -8.00 -7.95 4.07
C GLY A 62 -6.84 -6.97 3.89
N ALA A 63 -5.72 -7.44 3.34
CA ALA A 63 -4.62 -6.59 2.95
C ALA A 63 -4.94 -5.83 1.65
N ASP A 64 -4.27 -4.70 1.45
CA ASP A 64 -4.29 -3.98 0.17
C ASP A 64 -2.90 -3.94 -0.50
N ALA A 65 -1.89 -4.47 0.17
CA ALA A 65 -0.54 -4.57 -0.33
C ALA A 65 0.25 -5.70 0.35
N PHE A 66 1.28 -6.23 -0.33
CA PHE A 66 2.25 -7.13 0.28
C PHE A 66 3.68 -6.89 -0.21
N LEU A 67 4.65 -7.21 0.63
CA LEU A 67 6.08 -7.18 0.32
C LEU A 67 6.61 -8.62 0.30
N MET A 68 7.23 -9.02 -0.80
CA MET A 68 7.90 -10.32 -0.90
C MET A 68 9.18 -10.32 -0.06
N GLY A 69 9.34 -11.37 0.73
CA GLY A 69 10.46 -11.57 1.64
C GLY A 69 11.46 -12.60 1.13
N THR A 70 11.97 -13.42 2.05
CA THR A 70 13.06 -14.36 1.78
C THR A 70 12.60 -15.56 0.98
N MET A 71 13.45 -16.02 0.06
CA MET A 71 13.29 -17.28 -0.65
C MET A 71 14.24 -18.33 -0.08
N GLU A 72 13.69 -19.46 0.34
CA GLU A 72 14.45 -20.62 0.80
C GLU A 72 14.22 -21.81 -0.14
N GLN A 73 15.29 -22.52 -0.48
CA GLN A 73 15.22 -23.73 -1.29
C GLN A 73 15.69 -24.94 -0.50
N SER A 74 14.91 -26.01 -0.57
CA SER A 74 15.27 -27.31 -0.02
C SER A 74 15.14 -28.37 -1.10
N SER A 75 15.91 -29.44 -0.95
CA SER A 75 15.74 -30.61 -1.80
C SER A 75 15.87 -31.89 -1.01
N HIS A 76 15.10 -32.89 -1.39
CA HIS A 76 15.18 -34.22 -0.80
C HIS A 76 14.94 -35.27 -1.88
N ARG A 77 15.52 -36.46 -1.69
CA ARG A 77 15.24 -37.60 -2.56
C ARG A 77 13.99 -38.32 -2.07
N GLN A 78 13.12 -38.69 -3.00
CA GLN A 78 12.01 -39.59 -2.73
C GLN A 78 12.01 -40.76 -3.73
N PRO A 79 11.51 -41.95 -3.33
CA PRO A 79 11.27 -43.04 -4.27
C PRO A 79 10.30 -42.65 -5.39
N SER A 80 10.41 -43.34 -6.53
CA SER A 80 9.56 -43.19 -7.71
C SER A 80 9.55 -44.49 -8.51
N LEU A 81 8.64 -44.60 -9.48
CA LEU A 81 8.45 -45.81 -10.28
C LEU A 81 9.68 -46.20 -11.13
N THR A 82 10.55 -45.23 -11.44
CA THR A 82 11.75 -45.42 -12.27
C THR A 82 13.07 -45.29 -11.49
N GLY A 83 13.00 -45.25 -10.14
CA GLY A 83 14.17 -45.09 -9.27
C GLY A 83 13.94 -44.01 -8.22
N ALA A 84 14.96 -43.21 -7.89
CA ALA A 84 14.84 -42.12 -6.91
C ALA A 84 14.83 -40.75 -7.60
N LYS A 85 13.77 -39.96 -7.39
CA LYS A 85 13.66 -38.57 -7.88
C LYS A 85 14.04 -37.58 -6.79
N THR A 86 14.60 -36.45 -7.19
CA THR A 86 14.84 -35.31 -6.29
C THR A 86 13.67 -34.35 -6.40
N VAL A 87 13.05 -34.02 -5.26
CA VAL A 87 12.06 -32.96 -5.17
C VAL A 87 12.76 -31.70 -4.72
N LYS A 88 12.56 -30.62 -5.45
CA LYS A 88 12.92 -29.27 -5.02
C LYS A 88 11.67 -28.60 -4.47
N THR A 89 11.78 -28.02 -3.29
CA THR A 89 10.71 -27.26 -2.65
C THR A 89 11.25 -25.89 -2.34
N THR A 90 10.56 -24.87 -2.84
CA THR A 90 10.83 -23.46 -2.57
C THR A 90 9.83 -22.95 -1.55
N ARG A 91 10.29 -22.18 -0.57
CA ARG A 91 9.46 -21.41 0.34
C ARG A 91 9.73 -19.95 0.09
N ILE A 92 8.69 -19.14 -0.01
CA ILE A 92 8.81 -17.68 -0.16
C ILE A 92 7.95 -17.05 0.91
N THR A 93 8.52 -16.16 1.71
CA THR A 93 7.76 -15.40 2.69
C THR A 93 7.19 -14.14 2.04
N ALA A 94 6.07 -13.65 2.54
CA ALA A 94 5.57 -12.31 2.21
C ALA A 94 4.91 -11.69 3.44
N THR A 95 5.04 -10.38 3.55
CA THR A 95 4.45 -9.59 4.62
C THR A 95 3.31 -8.76 4.07
N TYR A 96 2.13 -8.87 4.68
CA TYR A 96 0.89 -8.24 4.22
C TYR A 96 0.62 -6.96 5.00
N TYR A 97 0.10 -5.97 4.29
CA TYR A 97 -0.07 -4.62 4.80
C TYR A 97 -1.42 -4.01 4.44
N HIS A 98 -1.83 -3.06 5.26
CA HIS A 98 -2.87 -2.09 4.94
C HIS A 98 -2.24 -0.70 4.79
N CYS A 99 -2.05 -0.26 3.55
CA CYS A 99 -1.48 1.02 3.17
C CYS A 99 -2.55 2.11 2.97
N GLY A 100 -3.83 1.74 2.86
CA GLY A 100 -4.97 2.65 2.68
C GLY A 100 -5.18 3.65 3.82
N LEU A 101 -4.62 3.38 5.01
CA LEU A 101 -4.61 4.31 6.14
C LEU A 101 -3.68 5.51 5.92
N ALA A 102 -2.63 5.40 5.10
CA ALA A 102 -1.77 6.53 4.80
C ALA A 102 -2.49 7.58 3.93
N LYS A 103 -3.37 7.15 3.01
CA LYS A 103 -4.22 8.07 2.24
C LYS A 103 -5.27 8.74 3.12
N GLN A 104 -5.86 8.01 4.09
CA GLN A 104 -6.81 8.60 5.03
C GLN A 104 -6.14 9.48 6.09
N ALA A 105 -4.93 9.16 6.55
CA ALA A 105 -4.18 10.01 7.47
C ALA A 105 -3.80 11.32 6.78
N VAL A 106 -3.29 11.27 5.54
CA VAL A 106 -3.02 12.48 4.74
C VAL A 106 -4.31 13.25 4.49
N GLN A 107 -5.42 12.60 4.12
CA GLN A 107 -6.71 13.27 3.92
C GLN A 107 -7.28 13.87 5.21
N LYS A 108 -7.10 13.22 6.36
CA LYS A 108 -7.55 13.73 7.66
C LYS A 108 -6.72 14.92 8.14
N VAL A 109 -5.41 14.97 7.85
CA VAL A 109 -4.61 16.19 8.10
C VAL A 109 -4.98 17.30 7.12
N VAL A 110 -5.40 16.96 5.88
CA VAL A 110 -5.86 17.96 4.91
C VAL A 110 -7.24 18.49 5.29
N ASP A 111 -8.16 17.64 5.77
CA ASP A 111 -9.52 18.03 6.17
C ASP A 111 -9.55 18.73 7.55
N GLU A 112 -8.70 18.34 8.51
CA GLU A 112 -8.54 19.05 9.79
C GLU A 112 -7.80 20.39 9.61
N ALA A 113 -6.88 20.51 8.64
CA ALA A 113 -6.29 21.81 8.26
C ALA A 113 -7.27 22.71 7.46
N VAL A 114 -8.26 22.13 6.76
CA VAL A 114 -9.28 22.89 6.02
C VAL A 114 -10.45 23.30 6.92
N GLN A 115 -10.77 22.56 7.99
CA GLN A 115 -11.81 22.96 8.94
C GLN A 115 -11.37 24.01 9.95
N GLU A 116 -10.07 24.17 10.22
CA GLU A 116 -9.58 25.32 10.99
C GLU A 116 -9.34 26.56 10.09
N SER A 117 -9.20 26.39 8.76
CA SER A 117 -9.06 27.50 7.80
C SER A 117 -10.39 27.99 7.20
N ALA A 118 -11.51 27.30 7.40
CA ALA A 118 -12.83 27.77 6.94
C ALA A 118 -13.39 28.94 7.78
N ALA A 119 -12.67 29.35 8.84
CA ALA A 119 -12.94 30.56 9.60
C ALA A 119 -12.10 31.78 9.18
N GLN A 120 -11.15 31.66 8.24
CA GLN A 120 -10.35 32.79 7.76
C GLN A 120 -10.22 32.81 6.24
N VAL A 121 -11.25 33.37 5.62
CA VAL A 121 -11.13 34.08 4.35
C VAL A 121 -10.32 35.36 4.63
N GLU A 122 -9.31 35.64 3.80
CA GLU A 122 -8.54 36.90 3.65
C GLU A 122 -7.31 37.11 4.57
N THR A 123 -6.15 36.65 4.11
CA THR A 123 -5.04 37.51 3.65
C THR A 123 -3.84 36.62 3.31
N ASP A 124 -3.32 36.72 2.09
CA ASP A 124 -2.10 36.02 1.66
C ASP A 124 -0.88 36.71 2.31
N SER A 125 -0.78 36.62 3.63
CA SER A 125 0.25 37.30 4.41
C SER A 125 1.64 36.82 4.01
N ILE A 126 2.64 37.70 4.13
CA ILE A 126 4.04 37.34 3.85
C ILE A 126 4.45 36.11 4.68
N GLU A 127 3.95 35.99 5.90
CA GLU A 127 4.15 34.81 6.76
C GLU A 127 3.56 33.53 6.16
N SER A 128 2.31 33.55 5.69
CA SER A 128 1.68 32.37 5.09
C SER A 128 2.41 31.91 3.83
N ARG A 129 2.88 32.86 3.01
CA ARG A 129 3.68 32.60 1.81
C ARG A 129 5.05 32.01 2.14
N LEU A 130 5.71 32.49 3.20
CA LEU A 130 6.98 31.92 3.68
C LEU A 130 6.81 30.50 4.24
N LEU A 131 5.72 30.24 4.97
CA LEU A 131 5.40 28.91 5.49
C LEU A 131 5.15 27.91 4.35
N ARG A 132 4.39 28.30 3.33
CA ARG A 132 4.17 27.47 2.13
C ARG A 132 5.46 27.18 1.40
N LEU A 133 6.32 28.19 1.22
CA LEU A 133 7.62 28.02 0.57
C LEU A 133 8.54 27.07 1.36
N ASN A 134 8.53 27.14 2.70
CA ASN A 134 9.27 26.21 3.55
C ASN A 134 8.77 24.76 3.41
N SER A 135 7.45 24.57 3.34
CA SER A 135 6.82 23.26 3.13
C SER A 135 7.24 22.65 1.79
N LEU A 136 7.27 23.42 0.71
CA LEU A 136 7.70 22.95 -0.62
C LEU A 136 9.16 22.49 -0.61
N LYS A 137 10.05 23.23 0.07
CA LYS A 137 11.46 22.83 0.24
C LYS A 137 11.60 21.54 1.04
N LYS A 138 10.91 21.41 2.17
CA LYS A 138 10.96 20.21 3.02
C LYS A 138 10.50 18.96 2.28
N LYS A 139 9.56 19.10 1.34
CA LYS A 139 9.06 18.03 0.48
C LYS A 139 9.98 17.72 -0.71
N GLY A 140 11.11 18.41 -0.86
CA GLY A 140 12.03 18.25 -1.98
C GLY A 140 11.46 18.69 -3.33
N LEU A 141 10.36 19.45 -3.34
CA LEU A 141 9.69 19.90 -4.57
C LEU A 141 10.36 21.11 -5.21
N ILE A 142 11.22 21.80 -4.47
CA ILE A 142 12.06 22.90 -4.94
C ILE A 142 13.47 22.73 -4.40
N THR A 143 14.44 23.20 -5.17
CA THR A 143 15.84 23.19 -4.80
C THR A 143 16.16 24.27 -3.75
N GLN A 144 17.33 24.15 -3.11
CA GLN A 144 17.82 25.17 -2.16
C GLN A 144 17.97 26.55 -2.81
N GLU A 145 18.36 26.59 -4.09
CA GLU A 145 18.54 27.82 -4.86
C GLU A 145 17.19 28.49 -5.15
N GLU A 146 16.21 27.74 -5.64
CA GLU A 146 14.84 28.24 -5.87
C GLU A 146 14.17 28.71 -4.58
N TYR A 147 14.41 28.00 -3.48
CA TYR A 147 13.95 28.43 -2.16
C TYR A 147 14.53 29.79 -1.77
N GLY A 148 15.84 29.99 -1.97
CA GLY A 148 16.51 31.25 -1.66
C GLY A 148 15.95 32.43 -2.46
N GLN A 149 15.82 32.25 -3.78
CA GLN A 149 15.30 33.29 -4.68
C GLN A 149 13.85 33.66 -4.33
N LYS A 150 12.97 32.67 -4.17
CA LYS A 150 11.56 32.92 -3.84
C LYS A 150 11.37 33.51 -2.44
N ARG A 151 12.21 33.13 -1.49
CA ARG A 151 12.18 33.70 -0.13
C ARG A 151 12.56 35.18 -0.18
N GLN A 152 13.58 35.53 -0.96
CA GLN A 152 13.99 36.92 -1.12
C GLN A 152 12.87 37.75 -1.76
N GLN A 153 12.27 37.26 -2.85
CA GLN A 153 11.12 37.92 -3.50
C GLN A 153 9.97 38.20 -2.53
N ILE A 154 9.63 37.22 -1.67
CA ILE A 154 8.56 37.39 -0.68
C ILE A 154 8.93 38.43 0.40
N LEU A 155 10.21 38.51 0.78
CA LEU A 155 10.68 39.47 1.78
C LEU A 155 10.89 40.87 1.22
N ASP A 156 11.14 41.01 -0.09
CA ASP A 156 11.25 42.30 -0.77
C ASP A 156 9.91 43.03 -0.88
N GLU A 157 8.80 42.36 -0.55
CA GLU A 157 7.46 42.92 -0.49
C GLU A 157 7.10 43.52 0.89
N LEU A 158 8.03 43.49 1.87
CA LEU A 158 7.94 44.19 3.16
C LEU A 158 8.21 45.69 3.01
#